data_AF-A0A959X4H5-F1
#
_entry.id   AF-A0A959X4H5-F1
#
_cell.length_a   1.000
_cell.length_b   1.000
_cell.length_c   1.000
_cell.angle_alpha   90.00
_cell.angle_beta   90.00
_cell.angle_gamma   90.00
#
_symmetry.space_group_name_H-M   'P 1'
#
loop_
_entity.id
_entity.type
_entity.pdbx_description
1 polymer ?
#
loop_
_entity_poly.entity_id
_entity_poly.type
_entity_poly.pdbx_seq_one_letter_code
_entity_poly.pdbx_strand_id
1 'polypeptide(L)'
;MELNEDGIPWRAAWLQFAIVVPILVIPALGSGNINDLLGIVINMTAATALLPPLLILLAYFVLRRKYDNVAREFRMGSKSFGLAVASFLLVVFAFVFIAGTIPLGQEIWLTLVYNVGGVVVFLGLAILWYERYIKRLKVSDPKAAADELRPSAEQMLRGEYVPPAEQGDPTPAS
;
A
#
# COMPACT_ATOMS: atom_id res chain seq x y z
N MET A 1 -9.75 17.69 -1.50
CA MET A 1 -9.70 17.16 -2.88
C MET A 1 -11.03 17.49 -3.50
N GLU A 2 -11.08 18.17 -4.65
CA GLU A 2 -12.37 18.50 -5.29
C GLU A 2 -13.00 17.21 -5.85
N LEU A 3 -13.95 16.65 -5.09
CA LEU A 3 -14.93 15.69 -5.60
C LEU A 3 -15.92 16.46 -6.47
N ASN A 4 -16.35 15.86 -7.59
CA ASN A 4 -17.48 16.41 -8.35
C ASN A 4 -18.78 16.23 -7.54
N GLU A 5 -19.87 16.91 -7.91
CA GLU A 5 -21.17 16.90 -7.21
C GLU A 5 -21.75 15.48 -6.95
N ASP A 6 -21.28 14.47 -7.68
CA ASP A 6 -21.66 13.04 -7.54
C ASP A 6 -20.69 12.19 -6.67
N GLY A 7 -19.72 12.79 -5.98
CA GLY A 7 -18.77 12.06 -5.13
C GLY A 7 -17.73 11.23 -5.91
N ILE A 8 -17.59 11.46 -7.22
CA ILE A 8 -16.61 10.77 -8.07
C ILE A 8 -15.30 11.59 -8.10
N PRO A 9 -14.15 11.00 -7.74
CA PRO A 9 -12.85 11.67 -7.81
C PRO A 9 -12.35 11.77 -9.27
N TRP A 10 -12.96 12.67 -10.04
CA TRP A 10 -12.73 12.87 -11.48
C TRP A 10 -11.25 13.06 -11.86
N ARG A 11 -10.51 13.86 -11.08
CA ARG A 11 -9.07 14.08 -11.31
C ARG A 11 -8.23 12.82 -11.12
N ALA A 12 -8.58 11.97 -10.16
CA ALA A 12 -7.89 10.70 -9.93
C ALA A 12 -8.18 9.70 -11.06
N ALA A 13 -9.42 9.66 -11.55
CA ALA A 13 -9.81 8.79 -12.65
C ALA A 13 -9.05 9.14 -13.96
N TRP A 14 -8.94 10.43 -14.31
CA TRP A 14 -8.16 10.86 -15.47
C TRP A 14 -6.67 10.56 -15.34
N LEU A 15 -6.10 10.73 -14.14
CA LEU A 15 -4.71 10.37 -13.88
C LEU A 15 -4.47 8.87 -14.03
N GLN A 16 -5.37 8.04 -13.47
CA GLN A 16 -5.32 6.58 -13.62
C GLN A 16 -5.39 6.19 -15.10
N PHE A 17 -6.32 6.77 -15.86
CA PHE A 17 -6.46 6.52 -17.29
C PHE A 17 -5.17 6.86 -18.05
N ALA A 18 -4.58 8.03 -17.79
CA ALA A 18 -3.34 8.47 -18.42
C ALA A 18 -2.14 7.55 -18.12
N ILE A 19 -2.13 6.86 -16.97
CA ILE A 19 -1.07 5.92 -16.59
C ILE A 19 -1.34 4.52 -17.17
N VAL A 20 -2.59 4.05 -17.15
CA VAL A 20 -2.98 2.69 -17.57
C VAL A 20 -2.94 2.52 -19.10
N VAL A 21 -3.26 3.54 -19.88
CA VAL A 21 -3.26 3.39 -21.35
C VAL A 21 -1.83 3.10 -21.88
N PRO A 22 -0.79 3.87 -21.52
CA PRO A 22 0.57 3.58 -21.97
C PRO A 22 1.12 2.23 -21.48
N ILE A 23 0.82 1.83 -20.24
CA ILE A 23 1.34 0.55 -19.69
C ILE A 23 0.76 -0.67 -20.42
N LEU A 24 -0.40 -0.54 -21.05
CA LEU A 24 -1.00 -1.60 -21.87
C LEU A 24 -0.54 -1.55 -23.33
N VAL A 25 -0.40 -0.34 -23.89
CA VAL A 25 -0.06 -0.16 -25.32
C VAL A 25 1.41 -0.50 -25.62
N ILE A 26 2.34 -0.15 -24.72
CA ILE A 26 3.79 -0.39 -24.95
C ILE A 26 4.12 -1.89 -25.07
N PRO A 27 3.68 -2.78 -24.16
CA PRO A 27 3.89 -4.21 -24.33
C PRO A 27 3.15 -4.77 -25.55
N ALA A 28 1.96 -4.25 -25.85
CA ALA A 28 1.13 -4.71 -26.98
C ALA A 28 1.77 -4.46 -28.34
N LEU A 29 2.47 -3.34 -28.50
CA LEU A 29 3.19 -3.01 -29.74
C LEU A 29 4.60 -3.63 -29.81
N GLY A 30 5.13 -4.11 -28.68
CA GLY A 30 6.50 -4.60 -28.55
C GLY A 30 6.68 -6.12 -28.72
N SER A 31 5.61 -6.93 -28.68
CA SER A 31 5.74 -8.39 -28.82
C SER A 31 5.31 -8.89 -30.21
N GLY A 32 6.14 -9.75 -30.81
CA GLY A 32 5.81 -10.46 -32.04
C GLY A 32 4.91 -11.68 -31.85
N ASN A 33 4.56 -12.02 -30.60
CA ASN A 33 3.75 -13.21 -30.24
C ASN A 33 2.95 -12.97 -28.95
N ILE A 34 1.70 -13.45 -28.93
CA ILE A 34 0.75 -13.31 -27.80
C ILE A 34 1.31 -13.93 -26.52
N ASN A 35 2.05 -15.05 -26.62
CA ASN A 35 2.59 -15.75 -25.44
C ASN A 35 3.67 -14.94 -24.72
N ASP A 36 4.51 -14.22 -25.45
CA ASP A 36 5.56 -13.36 -24.88
C ASP A 36 4.94 -12.11 -24.22
N LEU A 37 3.89 -11.57 -24.86
CA LEU A 37 3.07 -10.48 -24.35
C LEU A 37 2.42 -10.86 -23.01
N LEU A 38 1.79 -12.03 -22.95
CA LEU A 38 1.18 -12.57 -21.74
C LEU A 38 2.23 -12.83 -20.66
N GLY A 39 3.39 -13.41 -21.00
CA GLY A 39 4.46 -13.67 -20.04
C GLY A 39 5.00 -12.41 -19.38
N ILE A 40 5.22 -11.34 -20.14
CA ILE A 40 5.68 -10.04 -19.62
C ILE A 40 4.64 -9.42 -18.69
N VAL A 41 3.38 -9.33 -19.14
CA VAL A 41 2.31 -8.69 -18.36
C VAL A 41 2.00 -9.49 -17.09
N ILE A 42 1.94 -10.83 -17.17
CA ILE A 42 1.65 -11.70 -16.04
C ILE A 42 2.76 -11.58 -14.99
N ASN A 43 4.03 -11.62 -15.39
CA ASN A 43 5.12 -11.60 -14.42
C ASN A 43 5.22 -10.25 -13.69
N MET A 44 5.04 -9.13 -14.41
CA MET A 44 5.04 -7.78 -13.82
C MET A 44 3.82 -7.52 -12.93
N THR A 45 2.65 -7.98 -13.36
CA THR A 45 1.40 -7.85 -12.59
C THR A 45 1.42 -8.74 -11.35
N ALA A 46 1.95 -9.97 -11.46
CA ALA A 46 2.09 -10.88 -10.33
C ALA A 46 2.99 -10.29 -9.23
N ALA A 47 4.17 -9.77 -9.58
CA ALA A 47 5.05 -9.11 -8.62
C ALA A 47 4.38 -7.90 -7.95
N THR A 48 3.68 -7.08 -8.73
CA THR A 48 3.01 -5.86 -8.23
C THR A 48 1.80 -6.19 -7.34
N ALA A 49 1.01 -7.19 -7.71
CA ALA A 49 -0.19 -7.61 -6.98
C ALA A 49 0.12 -8.25 -5.62
N LEU A 50 1.35 -8.74 -5.42
CA LEU A 50 1.80 -9.33 -4.15
C LEU A 50 2.16 -8.28 -3.08
N LEU A 51 2.43 -7.04 -3.48
CA LEU A 51 2.88 -6.00 -2.55
C LEU A 51 1.81 -5.55 -1.56
N PRO A 52 0.56 -5.24 -1.96
CA PRO A 52 -0.46 -4.87 -0.96
C PRO A 52 -0.69 -5.98 0.08
N PRO A 53 -0.87 -7.26 -0.31
CA PRO A 53 -0.95 -8.36 0.65
C PRO A 53 0.27 -8.49 1.56
N LEU A 54 1.50 -8.35 1.03
CA LEU A 54 2.73 -8.40 1.82
C LEU A 54 2.78 -7.30 2.89
N LEU A 55 2.45 -6.06 2.52
CA LEU A 55 2.42 -4.92 3.44
C LEU A 55 1.35 -5.13 4.53
N ILE A 56 0.17 -5.63 4.16
CA ILE A 56 -0.92 -5.92 5.11
C ILE A 56 -0.53 -7.05 6.07
N LEU A 57 0.05 -8.15 5.57
CA LEU A 57 0.51 -9.27 6.39
C LEU A 57 1.63 -8.85 7.35
N LEU A 58 2.57 -8.02 6.88
CA LEU A 58 3.61 -7.45 7.73
C LEU A 58 3.02 -6.56 8.82
N ALA A 59 2.08 -5.68 8.48
CA ALA A 59 1.38 -4.84 9.45
C ALA A 59 0.64 -5.68 10.49
N TYR A 60 -0.06 -6.74 10.07
CA TYR A 60 -0.73 -7.67 10.97
C TYR A 60 0.26 -8.39 11.89
N PHE A 61 1.39 -8.86 11.35
CA PHE A 61 2.44 -9.52 12.14
C PHE A 61 3.02 -8.58 13.20
N VAL A 62 3.36 -7.33 12.84
CA VAL A 62 3.86 -6.31 13.78
C VAL A 62 2.81 -5.97 14.83
N LEU A 63 1.55 -5.78 14.42
CA LEU A 63 0.45 -5.46 15.32
C LEU A 63 0.17 -6.61 16.30
N ARG A 64 0.21 -7.87 15.85
CA ARG A 64 0.02 -9.04 16.72
C ARG A 64 1.19 -9.27 17.67
N ARG A 65 2.41 -8.91 17.25
CA ARG A 65 3.62 -9.02 18.08
C ARG A 65 3.69 -7.92 19.14
N LYS A 66 3.47 -6.65 18.78
CA LYS A 66 3.62 -5.48 19.65
C LYS A 66 2.34 -5.05 20.38
N TYR A 67 1.17 -5.26 19.78
CA TYR A 67 -0.11 -4.72 20.23
C TYR A 67 -1.20 -5.80 20.29
N ASP A 68 -0.93 -6.88 21.03
CA ASP A 68 -1.85 -8.01 21.17
C ASP A 68 -3.07 -7.70 22.06
N ASN A 69 -2.96 -6.66 22.90
CA ASN A 69 -3.99 -6.24 23.84
C ASN A 69 -5.00 -5.25 23.26
N VAL A 70 -4.87 -4.88 21.98
CA VAL A 70 -5.81 -3.97 21.30
C VAL A 70 -7.13 -4.68 21.05
N ALA A 71 -8.25 -4.02 21.39
CA ALA A 71 -9.59 -4.50 21.10
C ALA A 71 -9.79 -4.62 19.58
N ARG A 72 -10.15 -5.80 19.09
CA ARG A 72 -10.46 -6.06 17.68
C ARG A 72 -11.80 -6.77 17.59
N GLU A 73 -12.63 -6.31 16.65
CA GLU A 73 -13.96 -6.87 16.40
C GLU A 73 -13.89 -8.34 15.96
N PHE A 74 -12.82 -8.72 15.25
CA PHE A 74 -12.52 -10.10 14.87
C PHE A 74 -11.13 -10.53 15.35
N ARG A 75 -11.08 -11.59 16.18
CA ARG A 75 -9.83 -12.21 16.64
C ARG A 75 -9.68 -13.56 15.96
N MET A 76 -8.73 -13.67 15.05
CA MET A 76 -8.36 -14.96 14.46
C MET A 76 -7.57 -15.79 15.49
N GLY A 77 -8.28 -16.66 16.21
CA GLY A 77 -7.73 -17.64 17.14
C GLY A 77 -6.80 -17.07 18.22
N SER A 78 -5.91 -17.92 18.74
CA SER A 78 -4.91 -17.54 19.74
C SER A 78 -3.80 -16.67 19.15
N LYS A 79 -3.05 -15.95 20.01
CA LYS A 79 -1.92 -15.11 19.58
C LYS A 79 -0.90 -15.90 18.77
N SER A 80 -0.51 -17.06 19.31
CA SER A 80 0.50 -17.94 18.72
C SER A 80 0.03 -18.53 17.39
N PHE A 81 -1.24 -18.93 17.28
CA PHE A 81 -1.79 -19.45 16.02
C PHE A 81 -1.81 -18.36 14.94
N GLY A 82 -2.34 -17.17 15.26
CA GLY A 82 -2.35 -16.05 14.33
C GLY A 82 -0.95 -15.59 13.90
N LEU A 83 0.03 -15.63 14.81
CA LEU A 83 1.43 -15.30 14.51
C LEU A 83 2.10 -16.37 13.65
N ALA A 84 1.85 -17.65 13.91
CA ALA A 84 2.39 -18.76 13.13
C ALA A 84 1.86 -18.72 11.68
N VAL A 85 0.55 -18.56 11.51
CA VAL A 85 -0.09 -18.42 10.19
C VAL A 85 0.45 -17.19 9.46
N ALA A 86 0.49 -16.02 10.11
CA ALA A 86 1.03 -14.80 9.49
C ALA A 86 2.50 -14.95 9.07
N SER A 87 3.33 -15.59 9.92
CA SER A 87 4.74 -15.83 9.60
C SER A 87 4.89 -16.78 8.42
N PHE A 88 4.11 -17.85 8.40
CA PHE A 88 4.10 -18.82 7.29
C PHE A 88 3.70 -18.14 5.97
N LEU A 89 2.59 -17.40 5.96
CA LEU A 89 2.16 -16.66 4.77
C LEU A 89 3.20 -15.63 4.35
N LEU A 90 3.84 -14.92 5.29
CA LEU A 90 4.88 -13.95 4.97
C LEU A 90 6.07 -14.59 4.25
N VAL A 91 6.51 -15.77 4.71
CA VAL A 91 7.59 -16.53 4.05
C VAL A 91 7.18 -16.98 2.64
N VAL A 92 5.97 -17.53 2.49
CA VAL A 92 5.47 -17.96 1.18
C VAL A 92 5.36 -16.78 0.22
N PHE A 93 4.75 -15.67 0.65
CA PHE A 93 4.61 -14.49 -0.19
C PHE A 93 5.96 -13.85 -0.52
N ALA A 94 6.91 -13.82 0.43
CA ALA A 94 8.26 -13.36 0.15
C ALA A 94 8.96 -14.24 -0.89
N PHE A 95 8.79 -15.56 -0.81
CA PHE A 95 9.31 -16.48 -1.82
C PHE A 95 8.69 -16.25 -3.20
N VAL A 96 7.36 -16.17 -3.28
CA VAL A 96 6.64 -15.91 -4.54
C VAL A 96 7.01 -14.55 -5.12
N PHE A 97 7.18 -13.52 -4.27
CA PHE A 97 7.63 -12.21 -4.70
C PHE A 97 9.05 -12.26 -5.29
N ILE A 98 9.99 -12.88 -4.59
CA ILE A 98 11.36 -13.07 -5.11
C ILE A 98 11.35 -13.84 -6.43
N ALA A 99 10.62 -14.95 -6.50
CA ALA A 99 10.50 -15.76 -7.71
C ALA A 99 9.85 -14.99 -8.88
N GLY A 100 8.83 -14.17 -8.63
CA GLY A 100 8.20 -13.32 -9.65
C GLY A 100 9.07 -12.14 -10.10
N THR A 101 9.96 -11.65 -9.22
CA THR A 101 10.88 -10.55 -9.55
C THR A 101 12.16 -11.00 -10.27
N ILE A 102 12.52 -12.29 -10.22
CA ILE A 102 13.68 -12.85 -10.93
C ILE A 102 13.21 -13.45 -12.26
N PRO A 103 13.41 -12.77 -13.40
CA PRO A 103 13.14 -13.38 -14.70
C PRO A 103 14.26 -14.37 -15.04
N LEU A 104 13.89 -15.56 -15.46
CA LEU A 104 14.83 -16.50 -16.06
C LEU A 104 15.15 -16.01 -17.48
N GLY A 105 16.31 -15.37 -17.68
CA GLY A 105 16.80 -14.95 -19.01
C GLY A 105 16.80 -13.46 -19.33
N GLN A 106 16.58 -12.57 -18.35
CA GLN A 106 16.76 -11.12 -18.48
C GLN A 106 17.78 -10.57 -17.49
N GLU A 107 18.34 -9.40 -17.79
CA GLU A 107 19.21 -8.64 -16.88
C GLU A 107 18.49 -8.35 -15.55
N ILE A 108 18.96 -8.97 -14.48
CA ILE A 108 18.37 -8.90 -13.12
C ILE A 108 18.14 -7.45 -12.69
N TRP A 109 19.03 -6.54 -13.09
CA TRP A 109 18.95 -5.13 -12.76
C TRP A 109 17.73 -4.44 -13.40
N LEU A 110 17.48 -4.65 -14.69
CA LEU A 110 16.35 -4.01 -15.38
C LEU A 110 15.02 -4.47 -14.78
N THR A 111 14.90 -5.76 -14.48
CA THR A 111 13.65 -6.34 -13.97
C THR A 111 13.42 -6.02 -12.50
N LEU A 112 14.48 -5.90 -11.70
CA LEU A 112 14.37 -5.42 -10.32
C LEU A 112 13.94 -3.94 -10.28
N VAL A 113 14.51 -3.08 -11.13
CA VAL A 113 14.11 -1.66 -11.22
C VAL A 113 12.68 -1.53 -11.71
N TYR A 114 12.25 -2.31 -12.70
CA TYR A 114 10.89 -2.20 -13.21
C TYR A 114 9.84 -2.71 -12.21
N ASN A 115 10.10 -3.84 -11.55
CA ASN A 115 9.14 -4.45 -10.61
C ASN A 115 9.12 -3.77 -9.24
N VAL A 116 10.28 -3.35 -8.72
CA VAL A 116 10.41 -2.77 -7.37
C VAL A 116 10.48 -1.24 -7.42
N GLY A 117 10.99 -0.67 -8.52
CA GLY A 117 11.18 0.78 -8.64
C GLY A 117 9.87 1.55 -8.61
N GLY A 118 8.80 1.07 -9.27
CA GLY A 118 7.49 1.72 -9.20
C GLY A 118 6.97 1.83 -7.75
N VAL A 119 7.23 0.80 -6.95
CA VAL A 119 6.84 0.70 -5.55
C VAL A 119 7.65 1.66 -4.69
N VAL A 120 8.99 1.66 -4.87
CA VAL A 120 9.90 2.53 -4.12
C VAL A 120 9.63 4.00 -4.44
N VAL A 121 9.39 4.33 -5.71
CA VAL A 121 9.01 5.69 -6.14
C VAL A 121 7.66 6.07 -5.55
N PHE A 122 6.66 5.18 -5.60
CA PHE A 122 5.33 5.45 -5.04
C PHE A 122 5.38 5.65 -3.52
N LEU A 123 6.06 4.76 -2.79
CA LEU A 123 6.23 4.86 -1.35
C LEU A 123 7.04 6.10 -0.98
N GLY A 124 8.10 6.41 -1.73
CA GLY A 124 8.91 7.60 -1.55
C GLY A 124 8.10 8.90 -1.74
N LEU A 125 7.30 8.99 -2.80
CA LEU A 125 6.39 10.12 -3.03
C LEU A 125 5.33 10.22 -1.94
N ALA A 126 4.76 9.09 -1.50
CA ALA A 126 3.80 9.07 -0.39
C ALA A 126 4.44 9.58 0.91
N ILE A 127 5.67 9.15 1.22
CA ILE A 127 6.42 9.63 2.39
C ILE A 127 6.71 11.13 2.26
N LEU A 128 7.16 11.61 1.10
CA LEU A 128 7.44 13.03 0.88
C LEU A 128 6.18 13.90 1.05
N TRP A 129 5.04 13.46 0.54
CA TRP A 129 3.76 14.14 0.76
C TRP A 129 3.32 14.10 2.21
N TYR A 130 3.45 12.95 2.87
CA TYR A 130 3.13 12.80 4.29
C TYR A 130 4.01 13.71 5.15
N GLU A 131 5.32 13.74 4.92
CA GLU A 131 6.23 14.65 5.62
C GLU A 131 5.87 16.11 5.38
N ARG A 132 5.54 16.47 4.14
CA ARG A 132 5.13 17.85 3.80
C ARG A 132 3.83 18.22 4.52
N TYR A 133 2.88 17.30 4.59
CA TYR A 133 1.64 17.46 5.31
C TYR A 133 1.88 17.60 6.83
N ILE A 134 2.65 16.72 7.46
CA ILE A 134 3.00 16.84 8.88
C ILE A 134 3.80 18.13 9.16
N LYS A 135 4.71 18.53 8.28
CA LYS A 135 5.44 19.81 8.41
C LYS A 135 4.48 21.01 8.34
N ARG A 136 3.48 20.99 7.46
CA ARG A 136 2.43 22.02 7.40
C ARG A 136 1.57 21.99 8.66
N LEU A 137 1.15 20.81 9.08
CA LEU A 137 0.28 20.63 10.25
C LEU A 137 1.01 21.06 11.53
N LYS A 138 2.29 20.75 11.71
CA LYS A 138 3.10 21.22 12.85
C LYS A 138 3.15 22.75 12.98
N VAL A 139 3.07 23.48 11.86
CA VAL A 139 3.08 24.95 11.86
C VAL A 139 1.71 25.51 12.25
N SER A 140 0.62 24.87 11.82
CA SER A 140 -0.75 25.32 12.12
C SER A 140 -1.26 24.83 13.49
N ASP A 141 -1.02 23.56 13.82
CA ASP A 141 -1.42 22.89 15.05
C ASP A 141 -0.41 21.80 15.47
N PRO A 142 0.51 22.09 16.39
CA PRO A 142 1.52 21.14 16.84
C PRO A 142 0.96 19.97 17.65
N LYS A 143 -0.24 20.11 18.26
CA LYS A 143 -0.88 19.01 19.01
C LYS A 143 -1.50 18.00 18.05
N ALA A 144 -2.24 18.48 17.05
CA ALA A 144 -2.81 17.62 16.01
C ALA A 144 -1.73 16.81 15.28
N ALA A 145 -0.60 17.43 14.95
CA ALA A 145 0.52 16.73 14.31
C ALA A 145 1.18 15.67 15.22
N ALA A 146 1.22 15.92 16.54
CA ALA A 146 1.73 14.93 17.49
C ALA A 146 0.78 13.74 17.60
N ASP A 147 -0.53 13.98 17.61
CA ASP A 147 -1.53 12.91 17.69
C ASP A 147 -1.61 12.08 16.42
N GLU A 148 -1.40 12.68 15.25
CA GLU A 148 -1.40 11.96 13.97
C GLU A 148 -0.15 11.10 13.73
N LEU A 149 0.98 11.46 14.35
CA LEU A 149 2.20 10.64 14.35
C LEU A 149 2.12 9.47 15.32
N ARG A 150 1.16 9.47 16.26
CA ARG A 150 1.01 8.38 17.23
C ARG A 150 0.42 7.15 16.55
N PRO A 151 0.91 5.94 16.87
CA PRO A 151 0.31 4.71 16.36
C PRO A 151 -1.17 4.64 16.76
N SER A 152 -2.07 4.39 15.80
CA SER A 152 -3.49 4.21 16.09
C SER A 152 -3.75 3.09 17.12
N ALA A 153 -2.86 2.08 17.15
CA ALA A 153 -2.90 1.02 18.15
C ALA A 153 -2.71 1.53 19.59
N GLU A 154 -1.93 2.60 19.81
CA GLU A 154 -1.76 3.21 21.12
C GLU A 154 -2.96 4.07 21.52
N GLN A 155 -3.57 4.77 20.57
CA GLN A 155 -4.82 5.50 20.78
C GLN A 155 -5.95 4.52 21.19
N MET A 156 -6.02 3.36 20.55
CA MET A 156 -6.97 2.30 20.90
C MET A 156 -6.77 1.75 22.31
N LEU A 157 -5.52 1.56 22.75
CA LEU A 157 -5.21 1.10 24.12
C LEU A 157 -5.60 2.12 25.20
N ARG A 158 -5.63 3.41 24.86
CA ARG A 158 -6.01 4.50 25.78
C ARG A 158 -7.50 4.85 25.73
N GLY A 159 -8.27 4.24 24.82
CA GLY A 159 -9.66 4.62 24.58
C GLY A 159 -9.83 5.97 23.89
N GLU A 160 -8.77 6.51 23.28
CA GLU A 160 -8.75 7.81 22.57
C GLU A 160 -9.05 7.66 21.07
N TYR A 161 -9.21 6.43 20.58
CA TYR A 161 -9.40 6.16 19.15
C TYR A 161 -10.81 6.50 18.69
N VAL A 162 -10.91 7.44 17.75
CA VAL A 162 -12.16 7.76 17.04
C VAL A 162 -12.12 7.07 15.67
N PRO A 163 -13.09 6.18 15.35
CA PRO A 163 -13.16 5.53 14.04
C PRO A 163 -13.26 6.54 12.89
N PRO A 164 -12.69 6.25 11.71
CA PRO A 164 -12.79 7.13 10.54
C PRO A 164 -14.23 7.49 10.14
N ALA A 165 -15.21 6.65 10.45
CA ALA A 165 -16.62 6.91 10.18
C ALA A 165 -17.26 7.94 11.12
N GLU A 166 -16.66 8.19 12.29
CA GLU A 166 -17.12 9.17 13.29
C GLU A 166 -16.26 10.44 13.29
N GLN A 167 -15.13 10.44 12.56
CA GLN A 167 -14.37 11.65 12.27
C GLN A 167 -15.18 12.46 11.25
N GLY A 168 -15.95 13.43 11.74
CA GLY A 168 -16.73 14.33 10.88
C GLY A 168 -15.86 14.91 9.76
N ASP A 169 -16.39 14.88 8.54
CA ASP A 169 -15.73 15.45 7.35
C ASP A 169 -15.25 16.86 7.70
N PRO A 170 -13.94 17.18 7.55
CA PRO A 170 -13.44 18.51 7.84
C PRO A 170 -14.16 19.49 6.91
N THR A 171 -15.19 20.13 7.45
CA THR A 171 -16.00 21.11 6.72
C THR A 171 -15.03 22.18 6.23
N PRO A 172 -14.99 22.48 4.92
CA PRO A 172 -14.13 23.55 4.44
C PRO A 172 -14.58 24.82 5.14
N ALA A 173 -13.67 25.46 5.87
CA ALA A 173 -13.90 26.80 6.36
C ALA A 173 -14.19 27.68 5.13
N SER A 174 -15.42 28.16 5.05
CA SER A 174 -15.97 29.06 4.05
C SER A 174 -15.19 30.37 3.98
#